data_AF-A0A846YTF2-F1
#
_entry.id   AF-A0A846YTF2-F1
#
_cell.length_a   1.000
_cell.length_b   1.000
_cell.length_c   1.000
_cell.angle_alpha   90.00
_cell.angle_beta   90.00
_cell.angle_gamma   90.00
#
_symmetry.space_group_name_H-M   'P 1'
#
loop_
_entity.id
_entity.type
_entity.pdbx_description
1 polymer ?
#
loop_
_entity_poly.entity_id
_entity_poly.type
_entity_poly.pdbx_seq_one_letter_code
_entity_poly.pdbx_strand_id
1 'polypeptide(L)' 'MARAGSKAFQALPTPVQLVLLAAALLAGMVGCSAAWVDQQSYVPAPNICRAHETWRTDCVQVQRPAPPVQQAEVVR' A
#
# COMPACT_ATOMS: atom_id res chain seq x y z
N MET A 1 -4.36 -21.31 -6.70
CA MET A 1 -4.86 -21.49 -8.08
C MET A 1 -3.74 -21.14 -9.05
N ALA A 2 -3.08 -22.12 -9.67
CA ALA A 2 -2.02 -21.88 -10.65
C ALA A 2 -1.89 -23.10 -11.58
N ARG A 3 -2.81 -23.30 -12.53
CA ARG A 3 -2.77 -24.53 -13.35
C ARG A 3 -3.09 -24.39 -14.83
N ALA A 4 -3.77 -23.33 -15.30
CA ALA A 4 -4.04 -23.16 -16.73
C ALA A 4 -2.91 -22.42 -17.47
N GLY A 5 -2.41 -21.31 -16.92
CA GLY A 5 -1.40 -20.47 -17.58
C GLY A 5 -0.02 -21.12 -17.73
N SER A 6 0.38 -21.99 -16.81
CA SER A 6 1.70 -22.64 -16.84
C SER A 6 1.82 -23.70 -17.93
N LYS A 7 0.74 -24.43 -18.24
CA LYS A 7 0.72 -25.41 -19.32
C LYS A 7 0.77 -24.76 -20.71
N ALA A 8 0.05 -23.65 -20.89
CA ALA A 8 0.10 -22.87 -22.11
C ALA A 8 1.51 -22.28 -22.32
N PHE A 9 2.13 -21.71 -21.29
CA PHE A 9 3.50 -21.20 -21.35
C PHE A 9 4.52 -22.27 -21.76
N GLN A 10 4.41 -23.48 -21.18
CA GLN A 10 5.29 -24.60 -21.50
C GLN A 10 5.11 -25.14 -22.92
N ALA A 11 3.98 -24.88 -23.58
CA ALA A 11 3.74 -25.25 -24.96
C ALA A 11 4.41 -24.32 -25.99
N LEU A 12 4.90 -23.14 -25.56
CA LEU A 12 5.63 -22.23 -26.44
C LEU A 12 7.06 -22.73 -26.68
N PRO A 13 7.69 -22.39 -27.83
CA PRO A 13 9.10 -22.65 -28.06
C PRO A 13 9.98 -22.02 -26.97
N THR A 14 11.04 -22.72 -26.56
CA THR A 14 12.00 -22.25 -25.53
C THR A 14 12.49 -20.81 -25.71
N PRO A 15 12.88 -20.33 -26.92
CA PRO A 15 13.31 -18.94 -27.07
C PRO A 15 12.19 -17.95 -26.71
N VAL A 16 10.93 -18.27 -27.04
CA VAL A 16 9.79 -17.39 -26.75
C VAL A 16 9.49 -17.38 -25.25
N GLN A 17 9.61 -18.52 -24.57
CA GLN A 17 9.49 -18.59 -23.12
C GLN A 17 10.51 -17.68 -22.43
N LEU A 18 11.77 -17.73 -22.86
CA LEU A 18 12.84 -16.90 -22.31
C LEU A 18 12.57 -15.40 -22.51
N VAL A 19 12.09 -15.00 -23.68
CA VAL A 19 11.72 -13.60 -23.96
C VAL A 19 10.59 -13.13 -23.04
N LEU A 20 9.54 -13.95 -22.88
CA LEU A 20 8.43 -13.61 -21.98
C LEU A 20 8.87 -13.54 -20.52
N LEU A 21 9.78 -14.44 -20.10
CA LEU A 21 10.31 -14.47 -18.74
C LEU A 21 11.20 -13.26 -18.47
N ALA A 22 12.04 -12.87 -19.43
CA ALA A 22 12.83 -11.65 -19.38
C ALA A 22 11.94 -10.39 -19.34
N ALA A 23 10.89 -10.34 -20.18
CA ALA A 23 9.94 -9.24 -20.19
C ALA A 23 9.20 -9.11 -18.85
N ALA A 24 8.75 -10.24 -18.27
CA ALA A 24 8.10 -10.27 -16.97
C ALA A 24 9.04 -9.81 -15.86
N LEU A 25 10.30 -10.24 -15.89
CA LEU A 25 11.33 -9.79 -14.95
C LEU A 25 11.55 -8.28 -15.05
N LEU A 26 11.70 -7.75 -16.27
CA LEU A 26 11.89 -6.31 -16.49
C LEU A 26 10.68 -5.51 -16.01
N ALA A 27 9.46 -5.97 -16.31
CA ALA A 27 8.25 -5.32 -15.82
C ALA A 27 8.20 -5.30 -14.27
N GLY A 28 8.58 -6.40 -13.62
CA GLY A 28 8.70 -6.46 -12.17
C GLY A 28 9.74 -5.48 -11.61
N MET A 29 10.93 -5.41 -12.23
CA MET A 29 11.98 -4.47 -11.83
C MET A 29 11.56 -3.01 -12.01
N VAL A 30 10.86 -2.68 -13.10
CA VAL A 30 10.30 -1.34 -13.32
C VAL A 30 9.26 -1.00 -12.26
N GLY A 31 8.36 -1.94 -11.93
CA GLY A 31 7.38 -1.76 -10.87
C GLY A 31 8.02 -1.52 -9.51
N CYS A 32 9.04 -2.32 -9.15
CA CYS A 32 9.80 -2.10 -7.91
C CYS A 32 10.53 -0.75 -7.91
N SER A 33 11.09 -0.34 -9.04
CA SER A 33 11.77 0.97 -9.15
C SER A 33 10.78 2.12 -9.00
N ALA A 34 9.59 2.03 -9.60
CA ALA A 34 8.54 3.04 -9.45
C ALA A 34 8.06 3.15 -8.00
N ALA A 35 7.82 2.03 -7.33
CA ALA A 35 7.46 2.01 -5.91
C ALA A 35 8.58 2.61 -5.03
N TRP A 36 9.84 2.34 -5.35
CA TRP A 36 10.96 2.94 -4.64
C TRP A 36 11.04 4.45 -4.83
N VAL A 37 10.79 4.96 -6.04
CA VAL A 37 10.74 6.40 -6.31
C VAL A 37 9.58 7.06 -5.55
N ASP A 38 8.40 6.45 -5.54
CA ASP A 38 7.25 6.96 -4.77
C ASP A 38 7.59 7.07 -3.27
N GLN A 39 8.31 6.08 -2.74
CA GLN A 39 8.78 6.08 -1.35
C GLN A 39 9.76 7.23 -1.03
N GLN A 40 10.52 7.73 -2.01
CA GLN A 40 11.43 8.87 -1.79
C GLN A 40 10.67 10.18 -1.54
N SER A 41 9.49 10.32 -2.15
CA SER A 41 8.59 11.47 -1.93
C SER A 41 7.62 11.27 -0.77
N TYR A 42 7.73 10.15 -0.04
CA TYR A 42 6.83 9.85 1.07
C TYR A 42 7.01 10.88 2.19
N VAL A 43 5.95 11.65 2.44
CA VAL A 43 5.83 12.50 3.62
C VAL A 43 5.16 11.68 4.72
N PRO A 44 5.83 11.39 5.85
CA PRO A 44 5.21 10.67 6.95
C PRO A 44 3.96 11.39 7.43
N ALA A 45 2.86 10.64 7.56
CA ALA A 45 1.67 11.18 8.18
C ALA A 45 2.01 11.62 9.62
N PRO A 46 1.65 12.85 10.04
CA PRO A 46 1.91 13.30 11.38
C PRO A 46 1.14 12.41 12.37
N ASN A 47 1.78 12.09 13.47
CA ASN A 47 1.11 11.51 14.63
C ASN A 47 0.05 12.49 15.15
N ILE A 48 -1.18 12.02 15.22
CA ILE A 48 -2.31 12.78 15.73
C ILE A 48 -2.37 12.60 17.25
N CYS A 49 -2.40 13.71 17.99
CA CYS A 49 -2.56 13.66 19.44
C CYS A 49 -3.91 13.04 19.82
N ARG A 50 -3.95 12.27 20.92
CA ARG A 50 -5.24 11.93 21.54
C ARG A 50 -5.86 13.19 22.16
N ALA A 51 -7.18 13.20 22.30
CA ALA A 51 -7.92 14.38 22.75
C ALA A 51 -7.49 14.94 24.12
N HIS A 52 -6.89 14.12 24.98
CA HIS A 52 -6.41 14.51 26.31
C HIS A 52 -4.90 14.82 26.37
N GLU A 53 -4.14 14.57 25.30
CA GLU A 53 -2.69 14.74 25.28
C GLU A 53 -2.31 16.15 24.82
N THR A 54 -2.57 17.15 25.66
CA THR A 54 -2.32 18.57 25.34
C THR A 54 -0.88 19.03 25.55
N TRP A 55 -0.06 18.23 26.21
CA TRP A 55 1.31 18.56 26.62
C TRP A 55 2.39 17.96 25.70
N ARG A 56 2.02 17.03 24.82
CA ARG A 56 2.94 16.41 23.86
C ARG A 56 3.31 17.41 22.76
N THR A 57 4.59 17.52 22.49
CA THR A 57 5.14 18.37 21.42
C THR A 57 5.47 17.59 20.16
N ASP A 58 5.43 16.25 20.22
CA ASP A 58 5.73 15.38 19.10
C ASP A 58 4.54 15.18 18.16
N CYS A 59 3.32 15.60 18.51
CA CYS A 59 2.09 15.31 17.76
C CYS A 59 1.31 16.57 17.33
N VAL A 60 0.41 16.40 16.35
CA VAL A 60 -0.49 17.46 15.87
C VAL A 60 -1.88 17.30 16.47
N GLN A 61 -2.39 18.36 17.09
CA GLN A 61 -3.77 18.46 17.55
C GLN A 61 -4.68 18.72 16.35
N VAL A 62 -5.68 17.86 16.14
CA VAL A 62 -6.70 18.03 15.09
C VAL A 62 -8.08 18.11 15.73
N GLN A 63 -8.78 19.23 15.48
CA GLN A 63 -10.21 19.33 15.79
C GLN A 63 -10.98 18.40 14.85
N ARG A 64 -11.50 17.30 15.39
CA ARG A 64 -12.56 16.56 14.72
C ARG A 64 -13.82 17.41 14.76
N PRO A 65 -14.53 17.60 13.63
CA PRO A 65 -15.91 18.06 13.66
C PRO A 65 -16.68 17.18 14.67
N ALA A 66 -17.46 17.79 15.55
CA ALA A 66 -18.20 17.05 16.55
C ALA A 66 -19.03 15.95 15.84
N PRO A 67 -18.91 14.67 16.25
CA PRO A 67 -19.81 13.66 15.75
C PRO A 67 -21.25 14.08 16.07
N PRO A 68 -22.22 13.87 15.17
CA PRO A 68 -23.61 14.04 15.54
C PRO A 68 -23.88 13.22 16.80
N VAL A 69 -24.58 13.84 17.74
CA VAL A 69 -24.85 13.33 19.09
C VAL A 69 -25.64 12.01 19.00
N GLN A 70 -24.97 10.86 18.82
CA GLN A 70 -25.62 9.54 18.72
C GLN A 70 -24.89 8.41 19.45
N GLN A 71 -23.83 8.66 20.21
CA GLN A 71 -23.07 7.58 20.88
C GLN A 71 -22.91 7.75 22.40
N ALA A 72 -23.87 8.40 23.06
CA ALA A 72 -23.97 8.40 24.52
C ALA A 72 -24.85 7.25 25.09
N GLU A 73 -25.45 6.41 24.24
CA GLU A 73 -26.47 5.43 24.65
C GLU A 73 -26.16 3.99 24.23
N VAL A 74 -24.92 3.51 24.39
CA VAL A 74 -24.65 2.05 24.40
C VAL A 74 -23.55 1.74 25.41
N VAL A 75 -23.76 2.14 26.67
CA VAL A 75 -23.12 1.51 27.84
C VAL A 75 -24.17 1.49 28.94
N ARG A 76 -25.07 0.50 28.88
CA ARG A 76 -25.90 0.06 30.01
C ARG A 76 -25.73 -1.44 30.14
#